data_AF-A0A7X7I436-F1
#
_entry.id   AF-A0A7X7I436-F1
#
_cell.length_a   1.000
_cell.length_b   1.000
_cell.length_c   1.000
_cell.angle_alpha   90.00
_cell.angle_beta   90.00
_cell.angle_gamma   90.00
#
_symmetry.space_group_name_H-M   'P 1'
#
loop_
_entity.id
_entity.type
_entity.pdbx_description
1 polymer ?
#
loop_
_entity_poly.entity_id
_entity_poly.type
_entity_poly.pdbx_seq_one_letter_code
_entity_poly.pdbx_strand_id
1 'polypeptide(L)'
;AGLMEGMYYDEHGKLLTPDFTDYKIATSMDVPREVDSFWEETPEELSPYGNRGVGEHSMISPAPAIDNALFDALGIRIHTYPLGRERVYKAIQAKKNGETDLWEYPYALEQSYKNAIKEWK
;
A
#
# COMPACT_ATOMS: atom_id res chain seq x y z
N ALA A 1 3.75 0.18 -7.44
CA ALA A 1 3.75 -0.49 -6.12
C ALA A 1 2.54 -0.02 -5.31
N GLY A 2 1.79 -0.94 -4.69
CA GLY A 2 0.76 -0.61 -3.71
C GLY A 2 -0.69 -0.56 -4.19
N LEU A 3 -1.01 -0.37 -5.48
CA LEU A 3 -2.41 -0.23 -5.93
C LEU A 3 -3.04 -1.50 -6.54
N MET A 4 -2.24 -2.35 -7.17
CA MET A 4 -2.75 -3.37 -8.11
C MET A 4 -2.26 -4.78 -7.76
N GLU A 5 -0.94 -4.96 -7.73
CA GLU A 5 -0.29 -6.24 -7.51
C GLU A 5 -0.66 -6.84 -6.14
N GLY A 6 -1.15 -8.07 -6.16
CA GLY A 6 -1.56 -8.81 -4.95
C GLY A 6 -1.66 -10.30 -5.24
N MET A 7 -1.14 -11.10 -4.31
CA MET A 7 -1.21 -12.56 -4.36
C MET A 7 -2.29 -13.04 -3.41
N TYR A 8 -3.34 -13.64 -3.95
CA TYR A 8 -4.47 -14.14 -3.16
C TYR A 8 -4.47 -15.66 -3.16
N TYR A 9 -4.82 -16.26 -2.03
CA TYR A 9 -4.85 -17.70 -1.84
C TYR A 9 -6.22 -18.14 -1.34
N ASP A 10 -6.67 -19.33 -1.74
CA ASP A 10 -7.83 -19.96 -1.12
C ASP A 10 -7.47 -20.64 0.21
N GLU A 11 -8.48 -21.21 0.87
CA GLU A 11 -8.34 -21.93 2.16
C GLU A 11 -7.45 -23.18 2.06
N HIS A 12 -7.16 -23.66 0.86
CA HIS A 12 -6.29 -24.80 0.60
C HIS A 12 -4.87 -24.39 0.17
N GLY A 13 -4.58 -23.08 0.17
CA GLY A 13 -3.26 -22.54 -0.21
C GLY A 13 -3.00 -22.49 -1.71
N LYS A 14 -4.04 -22.63 -2.55
CA LYS A 14 -3.90 -22.46 -4.00
C LYS A 14 -3.86 -20.97 -4.34
N LEU A 15 -2.88 -20.57 -5.14
CA LEU A 15 -2.78 -19.21 -5.68
C LEU A 15 -3.95 -18.94 -6.64
N LEU A 16 -4.71 -17.88 -6.36
CA LEU A 16 -5.89 -17.44 -7.12
C LEU A 16 -5.54 -16.44 -8.23
N THR A 17 -4.33 -15.86 -8.21
CA THR A 17 -3.84 -14.91 -9.22
C THR A 17 -2.55 -15.41 -9.88
N PRO A 18 -2.54 -16.60 -10.52
CA PRO A 18 -1.32 -17.19 -11.07
C PRO A 18 -0.90 -16.60 -12.42
N ASP A 19 -1.74 -15.79 -13.04
CA ASP A 19 -1.52 -15.21 -14.37
C ASP A 19 -1.63 -13.68 -14.35
N PHE A 20 -1.20 -13.03 -15.45
CA PHE A 20 -1.19 -11.57 -15.58
C PHE A 20 -2.56 -10.96 -15.89
N THR A 21 -3.60 -11.78 -16.09
CA THR A 21 -4.97 -11.29 -16.14
C THR A 21 -5.39 -10.88 -14.75
N ASP A 22 -5.18 -11.71 -13.73
CA ASP A 22 -5.64 -11.42 -12.37
C ASP A 22 -4.57 -10.79 -11.48
N TYR A 23 -3.29 -11.14 -11.68
CA TYR A 23 -2.16 -10.38 -11.11
C TYR A 23 -1.94 -9.11 -11.94
N LYS A 24 -2.67 -8.05 -11.59
CA LYS A 24 -2.67 -6.80 -12.34
C LYS A 24 -1.34 -6.07 -12.23
N ILE A 25 -0.62 -5.98 -13.34
CA ILE A 25 0.55 -5.13 -13.51
C ILE A 25 0.10 -3.81 -14.16
N ALA A 26 0.58 -2.68 -13.62
CA ALA A 26 0.24 -1.37 -14.16
C ALA A 26 0.71 -1.24 -15.63
N THR A 27 -0.18 -0.72 -16.48
CA THR A 27 0.10 -0.40 -17.88
C THR A 27 0.53 1.06 -18.01
N SER A 28 0.93 1.48 -19.22
CA SER A 28 1.23 2.89 -19.50
C SER A 28 0.04 3.83 -19.27
N MET A 29 -1.19 3.32 -19.29
CA MET A 29 -2.39 4.12 -19.03
C MET A 29 -2.70 4.30 -17.54
N ASP A 30 -2.05 3.52 -16.66
CA ASP A 30 -2.25 3.57 -15.21
C ASP A 30 -1.25 4.49 -14.50
N VAL A 31 -0.14 4.82 -15.16
CA VAL A 31 0.91 5.69 -14.64
C VAL A 31 0.48 7.16 -14.79
N PRO A 32 0.77 8.04 -13.80
CA PRO A 32 0.55 9.47 -13.94
C PRO A 32 1.21 10.03 -15.20
N ARG A 33 0.58 11.04 -15.81
CA ARG A 33 1.11 11.70 -17.01
C ARG A 33 2.47 12.35 -16.79
N GLU A 34 2.69 12.84 -15.57
CA GLU A 34 3.89 13.56 -15.15
C GLU A 34 4.42 12.91 -13.87
N VAL A 35 5.74 12.69 -13.81
CA VAL A 35 6.46 12.20 -12.63
C VAL A 35 7.64 13.13 -12.41
N ASP A 36 7.47 14.06 -11.48
CA ASP A 36 8.52 15.01 -11.13
C ASP A 36 9.57 14.34 -10.25
N SER A 37 10.83 14.48 -10.64
CA SER A 37 11.97 13.90 -9.92
C SER A 37 12.91 15.02 -9.49
N PHE A 38 13.30 15.00 -8.22
CA PHE A 38 14.30 15.91 -7.66
C PHE A 38 15.53 15.11 -7.23
N TRP A 39 16.72 15.70 -7.44
CA TRP A 39 18.00 15.09 -7.10
C TRP A 39 18.65 15.92 -5.99
N GLU A 40 18.85 15.29 -4.84
CA GLU A 40 19.68 15.83 -3.76
C GLU A 40 21.01 15.07 -3.77
N GLU A 41 22.10 15.77 -4.01
CA GLU A 41 23.42 15.17 -4.09
C GLU A 41 24.10 15.23 -2.73
N THR A 42 24.24 14.06 -2.08
CA THR A 42 25.07 13.89 -0.88
C THR A 42 26.16 12.87 -1.20
N PRO A 43 27.41 13.29 -1.48
CA PRO A 43 28.48 12.38 -1.85
C PRO A 43 28.75 11.31 -0.78
N GLU A 44 29.08 10.08 -1.19
CA GLU A 44 29.58 9.03 -0.30
C GLU A 44 31.11 9.05 -0.27
N GLU A 45 31.70 9.38 0.89
CA GLU A 45 33.15 9.61 1.03
C GLU A 45 34.00 8.40 0.63
N LEU A 46 33.48 7.19 0.86
CA LEU A 46 34.18 5.94 0.57
C LEU A 46 33.99 5.45 -0.87
N SER A 47 33.11 6.09 -1.65
CA SER A 47 32.79 5.64 -3.00
C SER A 47 33.55 6.43 -4.06
N PRO A 48 34.10 5.78 -5.11
CA PRO A 48 34.68 6.49 -6.24
C PRO A 48 33.65 7.44 -6.85
N TYR A 49 33.96 8.74 -6.96
CA TYR A 49 33.03 9.77 -7.46
C TYR A 49 31.80 10.05 -6.58
N GLY A 50 31.74 9.57 -5.33
CA GLY A 50 30.67 9.92 -4.38
C GLY A 50 29.30 9.29 -4.69
N ASN A 51 29.24 8.25 -5.52
CA ASN A 51 27.98 7.64 -5.95
C ASN A 51 27.28 6.85 -4.83
N ARG A 52 25.94 6.77 -4.93
CA ARG A 52 25.07 5.95 -4.06
C ARG A 52 24.11 5.10 -4.90
N GLY A 53 23.64 3.98 -4.35
CA GLY A 53 22.63 3.14 -4.99
C GLY A 53 21.24 3.77 -4.91
N VAL A 54 20.53 3.89 -6.03
CA VAL A 54 19.19 4.51 -6.11
C VAL A 54 18.08 3.57 -6.59
N GLY A 55 18.43 2.40 -7.13
CA GLY A 55 17.49 1.53 -7.84
C GLY A 55 16.26 1.10 -7.04
N GLU A 56 16.40 0.82 -5.74
CA GLU A 56 15.30 0.38 -4.88
C GLU A 56 14.54 1.55 -4.25
N HIS A 57 15.21 2.69 -4.01
CA HIS A 57 14.65 3.81 -3.24
C HIS A 57 13.36 4.37 -3.86
N SER A 58 13.32 4.46 -5.19
CA SER A 58 12.14 4.93 -5.93
C SER A 58 10.94 3.99 -5.84
N MET A 59 11.15 2.71 -5.48
CA MET A 59 10.09 1.72 -5.31
C MET A 59 9.50 1.71 -3.90
N ILE A 60 10.25 2.16 -2.89
CA ILE A 60 9.86 2.09 -1.47
C ILE A 60 8.80 3.14 -1.13
N SER A 61 8.99 4.38 -1.55
CA SER A 61 8.16 5.52 -1.14
C SER A 61 6.76 5.62 -1.78
N PRO A 62 6.48 5.14 -3.01
CA PRO A 62 5.17 5.34 -3.63
C PRO A 62 4.00 4.74 -2.88
N ALA A 63 4.13 3.51 -2.37
CA ALA A 63 3.04 2.83 -1.66
C ALA A 63 2.57 3.62 -0.41
N PRO A 64 3.45 3.95 0.57
CA PRO A 64 3.03 4.74 1.73
C PRO A 64 2.64 6.18 1.37
N ALA A 65 3.21 6.79 0.32
CA ALA A 65 2.78 8.12 -0.13
C ALA A 65 1.32 8.10 -0.63
N ILE A 66 0.94 7.08 -1.40
CA ILE A 66 -0.43 6.88 -1.87
C ILE A 66 -1.39 6.60 -0.70
N ASP A 67 -0.99 5.77 0.28
CA ASP A 67 -1.80 5.53 1.47
C ASP A 67 -2.04 6.81 2.29
N ASN A 68 -1.01 7.64 2.48
CA ASN A 68 -1.15 8.93 3.14
C ASN A 68 -2.09 9.88 2.38
N ALA A 69 -2.02 9.91 1.04
CA ALA A 69 -2.94 10.69 0.22
C ALA A 69 -4.39 10.19 0.35
N LEU A 70 -4.61 8.87 0.45
CA LEU A 70 -5.94 8.31 0.71
C LEU A 70 -6.43 8.64 2.12
N PHE A 71 -5.57 8.60 3.12
CA PHE A 71 -5.92 9.02 4.48
C PHE A 71 -6.31 10.50 4.54
N ASP A 72 -5.56 11.38 3.89
CA ASP A 72 -5.88 12.81 3.79
C ASP A 72 -7.24 13.04 3.11
N ALA A 73 -7.52 12.31 2.02
CA ALA A 73 -8.76 12.45 1.26
C ALA A 73 -9.99 11.84 1.96
N LEU A 74 -9.84 10.74 2.70
CA LEU A 74 -10.95 9.94 3.23
C LEU A 74 -11.10 10.02 4.76
N GLY A 75 -10.06 10.42 5.48
CA GLY A 75 -10.02 10.46 6.93
C GLY A 75 -10.14 9.07 7.59
N ILE A 76 -9.77 7.99 6.88
CA ILE A 76 -9.72 6.62 7.38
C ILE A 76 -8.41 5.98 6.92
N ARG A 77 -7.73 5.26 7.83
CA ARG A 77 -6.47 4.59 7.52
C ARG A 77 -6.72 3.17 7.00
N ILE A 78 -6.07 2.78 5.90
CA ILE A 78 -6.18 1.43 5.34
C ILE A 78 -4.87 0.69 5.62
N HIS A 79 -4.92 -0.40 6.38
CA HIS A 79 -3.71 -1.09 6.85
C HIS A 79 -3.33 -2.33 6.03
N THR A 80 -3.89 -2.47 4.82
CA THR A 80 -3.69 -3.66 3.99
C THR A 80 -3.53 -3.27 2.52
N TYR A 81 -2.46 -3.78 1.91
CA TYR A 81 -2.21 -3.65 0.47
C TYR A 81 -2.75 -4.86 -0.31
N PRO A 82 -3.03 -4.71 -1.60
CA PRO A 82 -2.98 -3.46 -2.38
C PRO A 82 -4.14 -2.50 -2.05
N LEU A 83 -4.00 -1.18 -2.25
CA LEU A 83 -5.08 -0.19 -2.08
C LEU A 83 -6.02 -0.19 -3.30
N GLY A 84 -6.55 -1.37 -3.65
CA GLY A 84 -7.44 -1.57 -4.77
C GLY A 84 -8.80 -0.91 -4.58
N ARG A 85 -9.54 -0.75 -5.68
CA ARG A 85 -10.84 -0.05 -5.71
C ARG A 85 -11.86 -0.62 -4.71
N GLU A 86 -11.91 -1.94 -4.57
CA GLU A 86 -12.80 -2.63 -3.62
C GLU A 86 -12.46 -2.24 -2.16
N ARG A 87 -11.17 -2.23 -1.82
CA ARG A 87 -10.69 -1.92 -0.48
C ARG A 87 -10.92 -0.45 -0.12
N VAL A 88 -10.69 0.45 -1.07
CA VAL A 88 -11.04 1.87 -0.92
C VAL A 88 -12.55 2.04 -0.73
N TYR A 89 -13.37 1.33 -1.50
CA TYR A 89 -14.82 1.34 -1.32
C TYR A 89 -15.24 0.86 0.07
N LYS A 90 -14.68 -0.26 0.55
CA LYS A 90 -14.92 -0.76 1.91
C LYS A 90 -14.52 0.25 2.98
N ALA A 91 -13.39 0.94 2.80
CA ALA A 91 -12.93 1.97 3.72
C ALA A 91 -13.93 3.14 3.79
N ILE A 92 -14.45 3.58 2.65
CA ILE A 92 -15.51 4.61 2.60
C ILE A 92 -16.77 4.15 3.34
N GLN A 93 -17.18 2.88 3.21
CA GLN A 93 -18.33 2.36 3.95
C GLN A 93 -18.06 2.27 5.45
N ALA A 94 -16.89 1.79 5.86
CA ALA A 94 -16.47 1.73 7.26
C ALA A 94 -16.46 3.14 7.88
N LYS A 95 -15.94 4.13 7.16
CA LYS A 95 -15.93 5.53 7.60
C LYS A 95 -17.34 6.08 7.84
N LYS A 96 -18.30 5.76 6.97
CA LYS A 96 -19.73 6.12 7.15
C LYS A 96 -20.33 5.51 8.41
N ASN A 97 -19.85 4.35 8.83
CA ASN A 97 -20.26 3.67 10.07
C ASN A 97 -19.54 4.21 11.32
N GLY A 98 -18.67 5.23 11.17
CA GLY A 98 -17.94 5.85 12.28
C GLY A 98 -16.57 5.25 12.56
N GLU A 99 -16.09 4.31 11.73
CA GLU A 99 -14.76 3.74 11.88
C GLU A 99 -13.66 4.75 11.48
N THR A 100 -12.49 4.60 12.08
CA THR A 100 -11.29 5.42 11.81
C THR A 100 -10.17 4.64 11.12
N ASP A 101 -10.27 3.32 11.13
CA ASP A 101 -9.32 2.41 10.51
C ASP A 101 -10.06 1.27 9.78
N LEU A 102 -9.48 0.80 8.67
CA LEU A 102 -9.88 -0.42 7.99
C LEU A 102 -8.74 -1.45 8.07
N TRP A 103 -9.05 -2.58 8.70
CA TRP A 103 -8.18 -3.74 8.78
C TRP A 103 -8.82 -4.92 8.05
N GLU A 104 -8.06 -5.59 7.20
CA GLU A 104 -8.48 -6.86 6.58
C GLU A 104 -7.63 -8.03 7.10
N TYR A 105 -8.11 -9.26 6.89
CA TYR A 105 -7.48 -10.50 7.34
C TYR A 105 -5.98 -10.59 6.96
N PRO A 106 -5.09 -11.17 7.80
CA PRO A 106 -5.36 -11.95 9.02
C PRO A 106 -5.70 -11.13 10.27
N TYR A 107 -5.42 -9.82 10.28
CA TYR A 107 -5.50 -9.00 11.50
C TYR A 107 -6.93 -8.66 11.94
N ALA A 108 -7.90 -8.69 11.03
CA ALA A 108 -9.31 -8.43 11.35
C ALA A 108 -9.96 -9.53 12.22
N LEU A 109 -9.42 -10.75 12.22
CA LEU A 109 -9.94 -11.91 12.97
C LEU A 109 -9.17 -12.20 14.25
N GLU A 110 -8.06 -11.50 14.52
CA GLU A 110 -7.43 -11.56 15.83
C GLU A 110 -8.34 -10.88 16.86
N GLN A 111 -9.07 -11.70 17.62
CA GLN A 111 -9.89 -11.26 18.75
C GLN A 111 -9.07 -10.41 19.75
N SER A 112 -7.77 -10.70 19.86
CA SER A 112 -6.77 -9.91 20.61
C SER A 112 -6.66 -8.47 20.11
N TYR A 113 -6.69 -8.24 18.79
CA TYR A 113 -6.55 -6.90 18.21
C TYR A 113 -7.78 -6.01 18.48
N LYS A 114 -8.99 -6.53 18.29
CA LYS A 114 -10.23 -5.78 18.58
C LYS A 114 -10.38 -5.45 20.08
N ASN A 115 -9.86 -6.31 20.95
CA ASN A 115 -9.82 -6.07 22.39
C ASN A 115 -8.70 -5.08 22.76
N ALA A 116 -7.54 -5.16 22.11
CA ALA A 116 -6.44 -4.21 22.30
C ALA A 116 -6.85 -2.78 21.96
N ILE A 117 -7.58 -2.53 20.86
CA ILE A 117 -8.12 -1.19 20.54
C ILE A 117 -8.99 -0.63 21.68
N LYS A 118 -9.74 -1.47 22.39
CA LYS A 118 -10.61 -1.03 23.50
C LYS A 118 -9.83 -0.70 24.77
N GLU A 119 -8.70 -1.36 24.98
CA GLU A 119 -7.84 -1.18 26.16
C GLU A 119 -6.80 -0.07 25.96
N TRP A 120 -6.47 0.29 24.73
CA TRP A 120 -5.54 1.37 24.38
C TRP A 120 -6.22 2.76 24.33
N LYS A 121 -7.04 3.05 25.34
CA LYS A 121 -7.62 4.39 25.58
C LYS A 121 -6.95 5.09 26.76
#